data_AF-A0A101ACQ1-F1
#
_entry.id   AF-A0A101ACQ1-F1
#
_cell.length_a   1.000
_cell.length_b   1.000
_cell.length_c   1.000
_cell.angle_alpha   90.00
_cell.angle_beta   90.00
_cell.angle_gamma   90.00
#
_symmetry.space_group_name_H-M   'P 1'
#
loop_
_entity.id
_entity.type
_entity.pdbx_description
1 polymer ?
#
loop_
_entity_poly.entity_id
_entity_poly.type
_entity_poly.pdbx_seq_one_letter_code
_entity_poly.pdbx_strand_id
1 'polypeptide(L)' 'MDDDGTTYLMTGIEYTYDELIAALDAEAATLDPEQWVGGWDAHEYLIDALLVGTIERVYPDDGDGEWSRR' A
#
# COMPACT_ATOMS: atom_id res chain seq x y z
N MET A 1 -7.11 -15.70 -7.10
CA MET A 1 -5.99 -14.76 -7.04
C MET A 1 -5.39 -14.97 -5.69
N ASP A 2 -4.16 -15.46 -5.68
CA ASP A 2 -3.38 -15.75 -4.49
C ASP A 2 -3.22 -14.46 -3.71
N ASP A 3 -4.02 -14.31 -2.66
CA ASP A 3 -3.83 -13.29 -1.63
C ASP A 3 -2.56 -13.72 -0.89
N ASP A 4 -1.40 -13.27 -1.40
CA ASP A 4 -0.07 -13.57 -0.90
C ASP A 4 0.19 -12.94 0.49
N GLY A 5 -0.87 -12.74 1.29
CA GLY A 5 -0.89 -12.04 2.57
C GLY A 5 -0.28 -10.63 2.54
N THR A 6 -0.08 -10.06 1.35
CA THR A 6 0.64 -8.81 1.17
C THR A 6 -0.22 -7.65 1.66
N THR A 7 0.17 -7.08 2.79
CA THR A 7 -0.43 -5.87 3.36
C THR A 7 0.42 -4.66 3.02
N TYR A 8 -0.17 -3.48 3.20
CA TYR A 8 0.47 -2.20 2.98
C TYR A 8 0.37 -1.36 4.24
N LEU A 9 1.49 -0.81 4.67
CA LEU A 9 1.57 0.06 5.83
C LEU A 9 1.51 1.51 5.35
N MET A 10 0.46 2.23 5.77
CA MET A 10 0.31 3.66 5.56
C MET A 10 0.06 4.31 6.92
N THR A 11 0.93 5.24 7.33
CA THR A 11 0.79 5.96 8.61
C THR A 11 0.69 5.03 9.83
N GLY A 12 1.33 3.86 9.77
CA GLY A 12 1.31 2.87 10.86
C GLY A 12 0.04 2.01 10.95
N ILE A 13 -0.85 2.09 9.96
CA ILE A 13 -2.02 1.21 9.83
C ILE A 13 -1.80 0.28 8.64
N GLU A 14 -2.06 -1.01 8.86
CA GLU A 14 -1.98 -2.04 7.82
C GLU A 14 -3.30 -2.13 7.06
N TYR A 15 -3.20 -2.13 5.74
CA TYR A 15 -4.32 -2.25 4.83
C TYR A 15 -4.07 -3.41 3.87
N THR A 16 -5.13 -4.14 3.52
CA THR A 16 -5.11 -4.92 2.28
C THR A 16 -5.07 -3.99 1.07
N TYR A 17 -4.75 -4.53 -0.11
CA TYR A 17 -4.73 -3.74 -1.34
C TYR A 17 -6.04 -2.98 -1.58
N ASP A 18 -7.18 -3.69 -1.54
CA ASP A 18 -8.49 -3.10 -1.80
C ASP A 18 -8.87 -2.05 -0.74
N GLU A 19 -8.56 -2.30 0.53
CA GLU A 19 -8.80 -1.33 1.62
C GLU A 19 -7.96 -0.07 1.45
N LEU A 20 -6.69 -0.22 1.04
CA LEU A 20 -5.81 0.92 0.80
C LEU A 20 -6.30 1.76 -0.36
N ILE A 21 -6.65 1.14 -1.49
CA ILE A 21 -7.18 1.85 -2.65
C ILE A 21 -8.45 2.63 -2.26
N ALA A 22 -9.37 1.99 -1.53
CA ALA A 22 -10.58 2.67 -1.05
C ALA A 22 -10.28 3.83 -0.08
N ALA A 23 -9.29 3.67 0.80
CA ALA A 23 -8.86 4.74 1.71
C ALA A 23 -8.26 5.93 0.94
N LEU A 24 -7.37 5.66 -0.01
CA LEU A 24 -6.74 6.68 -0.86
C LEU A 24 -7.78 7.44 -1.69
N ASP A 25 -8.74 6.74 -2.30
CA ASP A 25 -9.84 7.38 -3.03
C ASP A 25 -10.69 8.26 -2.12
N ALA A 26 -10.99 7.80 -0.90
CA ALA A 26 -11.73 8.58 0.07
C ALA A 26 -10.96 9.85 0.48
N GLU A 27 -9.65 9.75 0.72
CA GLU A 27 -8.80 10.91 1.01
C GLU A 27 -8.74 11.88 -0.17
N ALA A 28 -8.50 11.37 -1.39
CA ALA A 28 -8.43 12.19 -2.59
C ALA A 28 -9.75 12.91 -2.91
N ALA A 29 -10.90 12.28 -2.61
CA ALA A 29 -12.22 12.90 -2.74
C ALA A 29 -12.44 14.08 -1.78
N THR A 30 -11.63 14.20 -0.71
CA THR A 30 -11.66 15.38 0.19
C THR A 30 -10.76 16.52 -0.29
N LEU A 31 -9.88 16.26 -1.26
CA LEU A 31 -8.97 17.24 -1.83
C LEU A 31 -9.57 17.87 -3.10
N ASP A 32 -9.03 19.02 -3.48
CA ASP A 32 -9.50 19.72 -4.66
C ASP A 32 -9.00 18.99 -5.93
N PRO A 33 -9.89 18.61 -6.87
CA PRO A 33 -9.49 17.83 -8.04
C PRO A 33 -8.49 18.55 -8.94
N GLU A 34 -8.40 19.88 -8.88
CA GLU A 34 -7.42 20.66 -9.64
C GLU A 34 -5.98 20.44 -9.14
N GLN A 35 -5.80 19.87 -7.95
CA GLN A 35 -4.47 19.54 -7.41
C GLN A 35 -3.86 18.30 -8.08
N TRP A 36 -4.69 17.45 -8.68
CA TRP A 36 -4.23 16.25 -9.37
C TRP A 36 -3.86 16.56 -10.81
N VAL A 37 -2.58 16.82 -11.05
CA VAL A 37 -2.07 17.07 -12.41
C VAL A 37 -2.25 15.81 -13.26
N GLY A 38 -3.20 15.84 -14.18
CA GLY A 38 -3.54 14.69 -15.04
C GLY A 38 -4.71 13.85 -14.55
N GLY A 39 -5.33 14.20 -13.41
CA GLY A 39 -6.40 13.45 -12.79
C GLY A 39 -5.91 12.58 -11.63
N TRP A 40 -6.85 12.13 -10.81
CA TRP A 40 -6.58 11.21 -9.70
C TRP A 40 -6.68 9.76 -10.18
N ASP A 41 -5.67 8.96 -9.84
CA ASP A 41 -5.68 7.51 -9.97
C ASP A 41 -4.97 6.89 -8.75
N ALA A 42 -5.73 6.18 -7.91
CA ALA A 42 -5.22 5.60 -6.68
C ALA A 42 -4.15 4.53 -6.92
N HIS A 43 -4.17 3.84 -8.07
CA HIS A 43 -3.19 2.80 -8.40
C HIS A 43 -1.85 3.44 -8.79
N GLU A 44 -1.87 4.48 -9.63
CA GLU A 44 -0.68 5.24 -9.98
C GLU A 44 -0.08 5.93 -8.76
N TYR A 45 -0.91 6.52 -7.90
CA TYR A 45 -0.47 7.11 -6.64
C TYR A 45 0.20 6.08 -5.72
N LEU A 46 -0.39 4.89 -5.56
CA LEU A 46 0.19 3.82 -4.74
C LEU A 46 1.58 3.41 -5.24
N ILE A 47 1.77 3.29 -6.55
CA ILE A 47 3.07 2.96 -7.14
C ILE A 47 4.11 4.03 -6.79
N ASP A 48 3.77 5.31 -6.95
CA ASP A 48 4.67 6.42 -6.62
C ASP A 48 4.96 6.48 -5.11
N ALA A 49 3.94 6.30 -4.28
CA ALA A 49 4.07 6.29 -2.83
C ALA A 49 4.96 5.15 -2.33
N LEU A 50 4.93 3.97 -2.97
CA LEU A 50 5.86 2.87 -2.70
C LEU A 50 7.29 3.22 -3.12
N LEU A 51 7.47 3.91 -4.25
CA LEU A 51 8.79 4.32 -4.74
C LEU A 51 9.45 5.37 -3.84
N VAL A 52 8.66 6.30 -3.30
CA VAL A 52 9.13 7.38 -2.40
C VAL A 52 9.21 6.90 -0.94
N GLY A 53 8.54 5.80 -0.58
CA GLY A 53 8.54 5.24 0.77
C GLY A 53 7.50 5.88 1.70
N THR A 54 6.47 6.53 1.15
CA THR A 54 5.31 7.03 1.91
C THR A 54 4.41 5.87 2.35
N ILE A 55 4.31 4.86 1.49
CA ILE A 55 3.61 3.60 1.77
C ILE A 55 4.65 2.50 1.69
N GLU A 56 4.59 1.56 2.63
CA GLU A 56 5.50 0.41 2.66
C GLU A 56 4.72 -0.87 2.37
N ARG A 57 5.28 -1.76 1.56
CA ARG A 57 4.71 -3.09 1.34
C ARG A 57 5.22 -4.03 2.44
N VAL A 58 4.29 -4.63 3.17
CA VAL A 58 4.56 -5.61 4.21
C VAL A 58 4.28 -6.99 3.62
N TYR A 59 5.33 -7.79 3.54
CA TYR A 59 5.20 -9.19 3.17
C TYR A 59 4.91 -9.97 4.44
N PRO A 60 3.97 -10.94 4.41
CA PRO A 60 3.88 -11.89 5.50
C PRO A 60 5.26 -12.54 5.64
N ASP A 61 5.75 -12.66 6.87
CA ASP A 61 6.97 -13.39 7.14
C ASP A 61 6.73 -14.84 6.72
N ASP A 62 7.09 -15.16 5.47
CA ASP A 62 7.19 -16.52 4.98
C ASP A 62 8.34 -17.11 5.77
N GLY A 63 8.01 -17.76 6.89
CA GLY A 63 8.95 -18.12 7.95
C GLY A 63 10.12 -18.96 7.40
N ASP A 64 11.17 -18.28 6.96
CA ASP A 64 12.38 -18.91 6.45
C ASP A 64 13.42 -18.94 7.58
N GLY A 65 13.48 -20.10 8.24
CA GLY A 65 14.78 -20.63 8.64
C GLY A 65 15.02 -20.86 10.13
N GLU A 66 14.17 -21.60 10.85
CA GLU A 66 14.65 -22.37 12.02
C GLU A 66 15.54 -23.55 11.58
N TRP A 67 16.63 -23.27 10.87
CA TRP A 67 17.64 -24.25 10.43
C TRP A 67 19.04 -23.83 10.89
N SER A 68 19.16 -23.09 11.99
CA SER A 68 20.46 -22.78 12.60
C SER A 68 20.76 -23.67 13.81
N ARG A 69 21.44 -24.78 13.49
CA ARG A 69 22.39 -25.57 14.29
C ARG A 69 21.95 -26.08 15.68
N ARG A 70 21.76 -27.40 15.75
CA ARG A 70 22.22 -28.20 16.90
C ARG A 70 23.15 -29.31 16.42
#